data_AF-A0A7M7QKV0-F1
#
_entry.id   AF-A0A7M7QKV0-F1
#
_cell.length_a   1.000
_cell.length_b   1.000
_cell.length_c   1.000
_cell.angle_alpha   90.00
_cell.angle_beta   90.00
_cell.angle_gamma   90.00
#
_symmetry.space_group_name_H-M   'P 1'
#
loop_
_entity.id
_entity.type
_entity.pdbx_description
1 polymer ?
#
loop_
_entity_poly.entity_id
_entity_poly.type
_entity_poly.pdbx_seq_one_letter_code
_entity_poly.pdbx_strand_id
1 'polypeptide(L)'
;MNALTASEREAFEKARVCHICRKPFSAEDTKDHCHLTGRYRGLAHNKCNINYNDSRTITVIFHNLSGYDSHLFIKEMATCFKGRVSLIPQTKERYISFSKIVEGTEFNFRLIDSYRFMASSLEKLASYLEKLSIAEGEFQLDYTTDQTELLKRKGVFPYDYISCFDKLKETLPTKEQLYNKLNDSHISDDDYEHAKAVWQAFDIQTLGEYSDLYLKTDVLLLADVFENFRDNCLEAYDLDPAHYYTSSSC
;
A
#
# COMPACT_ATOMS: atom_id res chain seq x y z
N MET A 1 -15.71 -12.55 -22.28
CA MET A 1 -14.75 -11.67 -22.97
C MET A 1 -15.48 -10.50 -23.60
N ASN A 2 -15.02 -9.27 -23.36
CA ASN A 2 -15.58 -8.06 -23.97
C ASN A 2 -15.19 -7.98 -25.45
N ALA A 3 -15.94 -7.19 -26.23
CA ALA A 3 -15.55 -6.89 -27.60
C ALA A 3 -14.22 -6.11 -27.62
N LEU A 4 -13.29 -6.50 -28.49
CA LEU A 4 -12.01 -5.82 -28.65
C LEU A 4 -12.21 -4.39 -29.19
N THR A 5 -11.55 -3.43 -28.56
CA THR A 5 -11.37 -2.06 -29.08
C THR A 5 -10.52 -2.07 -30.36
N ALA A 6 -10.52 -0.96 -31.11
CA ALA A 6 -9.73 -0.85 -32.35
C ALA A 6 -8.23 -1.07 -32.10
N SER A 7 -7.68 -0.47 -31.04
CA SER A 7 -6.27 -0.63 -30.66
C SER A 7 -5.93 -2.07 -30.25
N GLU A 8 -6.81 -2.74 -29.49
CA GLU A 8 -6.58 -4.14 -29.10
C GLU A 8 -6.65 -5.11 -30.29
N ARG A 9 -7.50 -4.83 -31.29
CA ARG A 9 -7.53 -5.61 -32.54
C ARG A 9 -6.23 -5.45 -33.32
N GLU A 10 -5.74 -4.22 -33.44
CA GLU A 10 -4.46 -3.95 -34.10
C GLU A 10 -3.30 -4.64 -33.37
N ALA A 11 -3.27 -4.58 -32.04
CA ALA A 11 -2.27 -5.28 -31.22
C ALA A 11 -2.36 -6.80 -31.39
N PHE A 12 -3.58 -7.36 -31.45
CA PHE A 12 -3.81 -8.78 -31.72
C PHE A 12 -3.26 -9.20 -33.10
N GLU A 13 -3.56 -8.44 -34.16
CA GLU A 13 -3.11 -8.75 -35.53
C GLU A 13 -1.59 -8.66 -35.69
N LYS A 14 -0.95 -7.75 -34.94
CA LYS A 14 0.51 -7.55 -34.98
C LYS A 14 1.28 -8.49 -34.05
N ALA A 15 0.63 -9.16 -33.10
CA ALA A 15 1.31 -9.99 -32.12
C ALA A 15 2.04 -11.17 -32.80
N ARG A 16 3.34 -11.31 -32.49
CA ARG A 16 4.20 -12.41 -32.98
C ARG A 16 4.66 -13.37 -31.89
N VAL A 17 4.49 -12.97 -30.62
CA VAL A 17 4.90 -13.74 -29.45
C VAL A 17 3.77 -13.80 -28.44
N CYS A 18 3.73 -14.88 -27.66
CA CYS A 18 2.81 -15.06 -26.55
C CYS A 18 3.05 -14.02 -25.46
N HIS A 19 2.01 -13.32 -25.02
CA HIS A 19 2.15 -12.29 -23.99
C HIS A 19 2.59 -12.87 -22.64
N ILE A 20 2.23 -14.13 -22.35
CA ILE A 20 2.52 -14.81 -21.08
C ILE A 20 3.95 -15.32 -21.02
N CYS A 21 4.39 -16.09 -22.02
CA CYS A 21 5.68 -16.78 -21.99
C CYS A 21 6.74 -16.14 -22.89
N ARG A 22 6.38 -15.07 -23.61
CA ARG A 22 7.21 -14.29 -24.55
C ARG A 22 7.84 -15.10 -25.70
N LYS A 23 7.38 -16.35 -25.92
CA LYS A 23 7.88 -17.21 -27.02
C LYS A 23 7.06 -17.00 -28.30
N PRO A 24 7.67 -17.19 -29.49
CA PRO A 24 6.96 -17.12 -30.78
C PRO A 24 5.79 -18.11 -30.87
N PHE A 25 4.81 -17.77 -31.71
CA PHE A 25 3.74 -18.70 -32.07
C PHE A 25 4.21 -19.67 -33.17
N SER A 26 3.93 -20.96 -33.00
CA SER A 26 4.21 -21.99 -34.00
C SER A 26 2.94 -22.51 -34.68
N ALA A 27 1.82 -22.58 -33.95
CA ALA A 27 0.44 -22.74 -34.40
C ALA A 27 -0.48 -22.62 -33.18
N GLU A 28 -1.77 -22.36 -33.42
CA GLU A 28 -2.86 -22.18 -32.42
C GLU A 28 -2.60 -21.12 -31.34
N ASP A 29 -3.24 -19.99 -31.55
CA ASP A 29 -3.28 -18.83 -30.68
C ASP A 29 -4.70 -18.63 -30.10
N THR A 30 -4.77 -18.07 -28.90
CA THR A 30 -6.05 -17.75 -28.25
C THR A 30 -5.98 -16.38 -27.61
N LYS A 31 -7.15 -15.74 -27.54
CA LYS A 31 -7.30 -14.43 -26.91
C LYS A 31 -7.46 -14.62 -25.41
N ASP A 32 -6.41 -14.33 -24.66
CA ASP A 32 -6.48 -14.30 -23.21
C ASP A 32 -7.24 -13.06 -22.74
N HIS A 33 -8.00 -13.22 -21.67
CA HIS A 33 -8.77 -12.14 -21.07
C HIS A 33 -8.86 -12.32 -19.56
N CYS A 34 -8.98 -11.20 -18.85
CA CYS A 34 -9.19 -11.20 -17.41
C CYS A 34 -10.56 -11.80 -17.07
N HIS A 35 -10.60 -12.83 -16.22
CA HIS A 35 -11.86 -13.47 -15.82
C HIS A 35 -12.66 -12.63 -14.81
N LEU A 36 -12.06 -11.59 -14.23
CA LEU A 36 -12.76 -10.61 -13.38
C LEU A 36 -13.43 -9.50 -14.20
N THR A 37 -12.69 -8.87 -15.11
CA THR A 37 -13.16 -7.67 -15.84
C THR A 37 -13.65 -7.95 -17.25
N GLY A 38 -13.38 -9.14 -17.78
CA GLY A 38 -13.64 -9.51 -19.17
C GLY A 38 -12.72 -8.83 -20.19
N ARG A 39 -11.78 -7.97 -19.76
CA ARG A 39 -10.87 -7.21 -20.64
C ARG A 39 -9.81 -8.10 -21.27
N TYR A 40 -9.49 -7.82 -22.52
CA TYR A 40 -8.43 -8.52 -23.25
C TYR A 40 -7.06 -8.22 -22.65
N ARG A 41 -6.18 -9.22 -22.63
CA ARG A 41 -4.80 -9.09 -22.12
C ARG A 41 -3.77 -9.21 -23.21
N GLY A 42 -4.00 -10.11 -24.16
CA GLY A 42 -3.05 -10.36 -25.22
C GLY A 42 -3.28 -11.70 -25.90
N LEU A 43 -2.48 -11.92 -26.92
CA LEU A 43 -2.45 -13.18 -27.62
C LEU A 43 -1.60 -14.17 -26.84
N ALA A 44 -2.12 -15.37 -26.61
CA ALA A 44 -1.46 -16.40 -25.83
C ALA A 44 -1.49 -17.74 -26.55
N HIS A 45 -0.50 -18.61 -26.29
CA HIS A 45 -0.64 -20.02 -26.67
C HIS A 45 -1.82 -20.63 -25.91
N ASN A 46 -2.54 -21.56 -26.52
CA ASN A 46 -3.64 -22.26 -25.87
C ASN A 46 -3.23 -22.86 -24.50
N LYS A 47 -2.07 -23.54 -24.47
CA LYS A 47 -1.51 -24.09 -23.21
C LYS A 47 -1.17 -23.00 -22.19
N CYS A 48 -0.64 -21.85 -22.62
CA CYS A 48 -0.32 -20.76 -21.69
C CYS A 48 -1.62 -20.20 -21.09
N ASN A 49 -2.60 -19.91 -21.93
CA ASN A 49 -3.91 -19.39 -21.53
C ASN A 49 -4.62 -20.29 -20.51
N ILE A 50 -4.67 -21.61 -20.77
CA ILE A 50 -5.31 -22.57 -19.85
C ILE A 50 -4.62 -22.60 -18.48
N ASN A 51 -3.30 -22.43 -18.46
CA ASN A 51 -2.52 -22.46 -17.21
C ASN A 51 -2.37 -21.08 -16.56
N TYR A 52 -2.87 -20.02 -17.20
CA TYR A 52 -2.78 -18.66 -16.69
C TYR A 52 -3.86 -18.47 -15.64
N ASN A 53 -3.46 -18.51 -14.37
CA ASN A 53 -4.37 -18.35 -13.26
C ASN A 53 -4.41 -16.88 -12.82
N ASP A 54 -5.61 -16.32 -12.86
CA ASP A 54 -5.89 -15.03 -12.26
C ASP A 54 -5.71 -15.12 -10.74
N SER A 55 -4.73 -14.38 -10.24
CA SER A 55 -4.64 -14.17 -8.80
C SER A 55 -5.90 -13.47 -8.33
N ARG A 56 -6.63 -14.10 -7.42
CA ARG A 56 -7.74 -13.48 -6.67
C ARG A 56 -7.26 -12.92 -5.34
N THR A 57 -5.97 -12.62 -5.25
CA THR A 57 -5.35 -12.04 -4.06
C THR A 57 -5.37 -10.53 -4.14
N ILE A 58 -5.98 -9.88 -3.14
CA ILE A 58 -5.88 -8.45 -2.89
C ILE A 58 -4.75 -8.26 -1.88
N THR A 59 -3.66 -7.64 -2.32
CA THR A 59 -2.52 -7.35 -1.47
C THR A 59 -2.79 -6.07 -0.67
N VAL A 60 -2.72 -6.16 0.65
CA VAL A 60 -2.84 -5.04 1.59
C VAL A 60 -1.44 -4.77 2.15
N ILE A 61 -0.98 -3.54 2.01
CA ILE A 61 0.40 -3.17 2.33
C ILE A 61 0.41 -2.40 3.64
N PHE A 62 1.28 -2.82 4.55
CA PHE A 62 1.57 -2.12 5.79
C PHE A 62 3.06 -1.80 5.84
N HIS A 63 3.41 -0.64 6.40
CA HIS A 63 4.81 -0.31 6.64
C HIS A 63 5.24 -0.77 8.03
N ASN A 64 6.23 -1.65 8.11
CA ASN A 64 6.77 -2.23 9.34
C ASN A 64 5.77 -3.12 10.13
N LEU A 65 4.87 -3.81 9.42
CA LEU A 65 3.87 -4.72 10.01
C LEU A 65 4.47 -5.74 10.98
N SER A 66 5.63 -6.31 10.62
CA SER A 66 6.31 -7.33 11.42
C SER A 66 6.88 -6.77 12.74
N GLY A 67 7.08 -5.45 12.80
CA GLY A 67 7.58 -4.73 13.97
C GLY A 67 6.48 -4.28 14.93
N TYR A 68 5.21 -4.29 14.51
CA TYR A 68 4.05 -4.00 15.35
C TYR A 68 3.45 -5.27 15.97
N ASP A 69 2.53 -5.10 16.93
CA ASP A 69 1.67 -6.16 17.47
C ASP A 69 0.64 -6.64 16.45
N SER A 70 1.13 -7.21 15.34
CA SER A 70 0.34 -7.83 14.27
C SER A 70 -0.65 -8.89 14.78
N HIS A 71 -0.36 -9.47 15.95
CA HIS A 71 -1.27 -10.37 16.68
C HIS A 71 -2.67 -9.80 16.90
N LEU A 72 -2.79 -8.49 17.16
CA LEU A 72 -4.08 -7.83 17.36
C LEU A 72 -4.91 -7.89 16.08
N PHE A 73 -4.30 -7.52 14.94
CA PHE A 73 -4.95 -7.55 13.63
C PHE A 73 -5.29 -8.98 13.19
N ILE A 74 -4.37 -9.94 13.40
CA ILE A 74 -4.59 -11.34 13.03
C ILE A 74 -5.78 -11.92 13.79
N LYS A 75 -5.89 -11.63 15.09
CA LYS A 75 -6.98 -12.11 15.93
C LYS A 75 -8.32 -11.56 15.44
N GLU A 76 -8.42 -10.25 15.23
CA GLU A 76 -9.65 -9.62 14.73
C GLU A 76 -10.00 -10.11 13.33
N MET A 77 -9.04 -10.22 12.41
CA MET A 77 -9.28 -10.78 11.06
C MET A 77 -9.71 -12.24 11.07
N ALA A 78 -9.30 -13.02 12.07
CA ALA A 78 -9.76 -14.39 12.22
C ALA A 78 -11.26 -14.45 12.56
N THR A 79 -11.77 -13.47 13.31
CA THR A 79 -13.12 -13.48 13.89
C THR A 79 -14.13 -12.58 13.18
N CYS A 80 -13.70 -11.49 12.55
CA CYS A 80 -14.61 -10.46 12.03
C CYS A 80 -15.44 -10.92 10.82
N PHE A 81 -14.94 -11.87 10.03
CA PHE A 81 -15.72 -12.54 8.99
C PHE A 81 -15.27 -13.99 8.77
N LYS A 82 -16.17 -14.83 8.23
CA LYS A 82 -15.91 -16.26 8.00
C LYS A 82 -14.85 -16.49 6.94
N GLY A 83 -14.13 -17.59 7.09
CA GLY A 83 -13.13 -18.06 6.13
C GLY A 83 -11.75 -18.29 6.76
N ARG A 84 -10.87 -18.89 5.97
CA ARG A 84 -9.59 -19.44 6.45
C ARG A 84 -8.53 -18.36 6.59
N VAL A 85 -7.85 -18.33 7.73
CA VAL A 85 -6.60 -17.57 7.92
C VAL A 85 -5.40 -18.46 7.63
N SER A 86 -4.42 -17.94 6.90
CA SER A 86 -3.13 -18.56 6.66
C SER A 86 -2.04 -17.65 7.19
N LEU A 87 -1.10 -18.18 7.96
CA LEU A 87 0.00 -17.42 8.56
C LEU A 87 1.34 -17.90 8.00
N ILE A 88 2.27 -16.99 7.79
CA ILE A 88 3.68 -17.29 7.50
C ILE A 88 4.50 -16.80 8.70
N PRO A 89 4.71 -17.66 9.72
CA PRO A 89 5.46 -17.26 10.91
C PRO A 89 6.96 -17.12 10.58
N GLN A 90 7.60 -16.12 11.20
CA GLN A 90 9.06 -15.99 11.24
C GLN A 90 9.60 -16.47 12.59
N THR A 91 8.96 -16.05 13.67
CA THR A 91 9.24 -16.48 15.05
C THR A 91 7.90 -16.73 15.76
N LYS A 92 7.93 -17.07 17.05
CA LYS A 92 6.70 -17.17 17.86
C LYS A 92 5.93 -15.86 17.99
N GLU A 93 6.61 -14.73 17.79
CA GLU A 93 6.07 -13.38 18.01
C GLU A 93 6.06 -12.52 16.74
N ARG A 94 6.64 -13.01 15.64
CA ARG A 94 6.72 -12.24 14.38
C ARG A 94 6.22 -13.07 13.22
N TYR A 95 5.41 -12.45 12.37
CA TYR A 95 4.89 -13.02 11.14
C TYR A 95 5.46 -12.27 9.94
N ILE A 96 5.85 -12.99 8.89
CA ILE A 96 6.26 -12.40 7.62
C ILE A 96 5.05 -11.82 6.90
N SER A 97 3.96 -12.57 6.92
CA SER A 97 2.70 -12.24 6.27
C SER A 97 1.58 -13.09 6.85
N PHE A 98 0.36 -12.60 6.72
CA PHE A 98 -0.83 -13.39 6.92
C PHE A 98 -1.83 -13.11 5.81
N SER A 99 -2.69 -14.09 5.55
CA SER A 99 -3.71 -14.01 4.52
C SER A 99 -5.05 -14.50 5.03
N LYS A 100 -6.14 -13.95 4.50
CA LYS A 100 -7.50 -14.32 4.83
C LYS A 100 -8.29 -14.56 3.56
N ILE A 101 -8.72 -15.81 3.41
CA ILE A 101 -9.66 -16.22 2.38
C ILE A 101 -11.06 -15.94 2.92
N VAL A 102 -11.85 -15.18 2.17
CA VAL A 102 -13.21 -14.79 2.58
C VAL A 102 -14.19 -15.86 2.11
N GLU A 103 -14.88 -16.52 3.04
CA GLU A 103 -15.86 -17.54 2.69
C GLU A 103 -16.99 -16.98 1.83
N GLY A 104 -17.39 -17.73 0.79
CA GLY A 104 -18.42 -17.28 -0.16
C GLY A 104 -17.92 -16.34 -1.25
N THR A 105 -16.61 -16.07 -1.31
CA THR A 105 -15.99 -15.30 -2.40
C THR A 105 -14.77 -16.02 -2.96
N GLU A 106 -14.31 -15.58 -4.12
CA GLU A 106 -13.04 -16.04 -4.69
C GLU A 106 -11.83 -15.25 -4.17
N PHE A 107 -12.03 -14.24 -3.31
CA PHE A 107 -10.99 -13.31 -2.91
C PHE A 107 -10.22 -13.74 -1.66
N ASN A 108 -8.92 -13.44 -1.69
CA ASN A 108 -7.98 -13.62 -0.60
C ASN A 108 -7.30 -12.29 -0.29
N PHE A 109 -7.39 -11.80 0.94
CA PHE A 109 -6.57 -10.66 1.38
C PHE A 109 -5.22 -11.17 1.83
N ARG A 110 -4.14 -10.59 1.32
CA ARG A 110 -2.76 -10.90 1.73
C ARG A 110 -2.13 -9.64 2.31
N LEU A 111 -1.72 -9.70 3.57
CA LEU A 111 -1.06 -8.58 4.23
C LEU A 111 0.45 -8.74 4.07
N ILE A 112 1.10 -7.74 3.47
CA ILE A 112 2.55 -7.71 3.29
C ILE A 112 3.17 -6.50 3.99
N ASP A 113 4.44 -6.65 4.34
CA ASP A 113 5.21 -5.63 5.03
C ASP A 113 6.15 -4.92 4.05
N SER A 114 5.86 -3.66 3.68
CA SER A 114 6.71 -2.90 2.76
C SER A 114 8.13 -2.71 3.29
N TYR A 115 8.33 -2.73 4.62
CA TYR A 115 9.66 -2.56 5.22
C TYR A 115 10.59 -3.74 4.87
N ARG A 116 10.02 -4.92 4.56
CA ARG A 116 10.77 -6.10 4.07
C ARG A 116 11.25 -5.94 2.62
N PHE A 117 10.80 -4.92 1.91
CA PHE A 117 11.26 -4.55 0.58
C PHE A 117 12.16 -3.31 0.64
N MET A 118 11.74 -2.31 1.42
CA MET A 118 12.39 -1.02 1.57
C MET A 118 12.63 -0.72 3.06
N ALA A 119 13.77 -1.18 3.57
CA ALA A 119 14.13 -1.11 5.00
C ALA A 119 14.57 0.31 5.43
N SER A 120 13.65 1.27 5.34
CA SER A 120 13.84 2.69 5.68
C SER A 120 12.53 3.26 6.22
N SER A 121 12.59 4.38 6.95
CA SER A 121 11.37 5.05 7.40
C SER A 121 10.53 5.56 6.22
N LEU A 122 9.21 5.59 6.40
CA LEU A 122 8.30 6.14 5.40
C LEU A 122 8.65 7.58 5.02
N GLU A 123 9.01 8.42 5.99
CA GLU A 123 9.45 9.80 5.74
C GLU A 123 10.62 9.86 4.76
N LYS A 124 11.66 9.06 5.02
CA LYS A 124 12.84 9.03 4.17
C LYS A 124 12.52 8.48 2.78
N LEU A 125 11.66 7.45 2.70
CA LEU A 125 11.22 6.92 1.41
C LEU A 125 10.43 7.96 0.62
N ALA A 126 9.44 8.61 1.23
CA ALA A 126 8.63 9.66 0.61
C ALA A 126 9.48 10.84 0.14
N SER A 127 10.53 11.21 0.88
CA SER A 127 11.45 12.29 0.51
C SER A 127 12.23 12.05 -0.79
N TYR A 128 12.30 10.80 -1.27
CA TYR A 128 12.97 10.46 -2.52
C TYR A 128 12.06 10.55 -3.75
N LEU A 129 10.75 10.68 -3.56
CA LEU A 129 9.84 10.83 -4.69
C LEU A 129 9.80 12.29 -5.16
N GLU A 130 10.00 12.50 -6.46
CA GLU A 130 9.82 13.81 -7.07
C GLU A 130 8.36 14.25 -7.08
N LYS A 131 7.43 13.28 -7.15
CA LYS A 131 5.99 13.52 -7.21
C LYS A 131 5.23 12.48 -6.39
N LEU A 132 4.27 12.97 -5.60
CA LEU A 132 3.35 12.17 -4.80
C LEU A 132 1.97 12.22 -5.45
N SER A 133 1.83 11.59 -6.63
CA SER A 133 0.65 11.79 -7.49
C SER A 133 -0.65 11.31 -6.84
N ILE A 134 -0.59 10.25 -6.04
CA ILE A 134 -1.75 9.69 -5.34
C ILE A 134 -2.13 10.62 -4.19
N ALA A 135 -1.18 10.98 -3.33
CA ALA A 135 -1.43 11.89 -2.22
C ALA A 135 -1.91 13.26 -2.70
N GLU A 136 -1.25 13.86 -3.70
CA GLU A 136 -1.67 15.14 -4.31
C GLU A 136 -3.08 15.04 -4.88
N GLY A 137 -3.37 13.99 -5.64
CA GLY A 137 -4.68 13.79 -6.26
C GLY A 137 -5.80 13.66 -5.22
N GLU A 138 -5.57 12.90 -4.15
CA GLU A 138 -6.55 12.69 -3.09
C GLU A 138 -6.72 13.92 -2.18
N PHE A 139 -5.64 14.64 -1.87
CA PHE A 139 -5.72 15.83 -1.03
C PHE A 139 -6.32 17.03 -1.74
N GLN A 140 -6.08 17.21 -3.04
CA GLN A 140 -6.66 18.31 -3.81
C GLN A 140 -8.18 18.21 -4.01
N LEU A 141 -8.80 17.07 -3.68
CA LEU A 141 -10.26 16.94 -3.64
C LEU A 141 -10.87 17.75 -2.48
N ASP A 142 -10.17 17.78 -1.35
CA ASP A 142 -10.68 18.33 -0.09
C ASP A 142 -9.95 19.63 0.31
N TYR A 143 -8.73 19.86 -0.17
CA TYR A 143 -7.80 20.86 0.33
C TYR A 143 -7.18 21.74 -0.75
N THR A 144 -6.72 22.92 -0.35
CA THR A 144 -5.98 23.85 -1.21
C THR A 144 -4.58 23.33 -1.54
N THR A 145 -3.94 23.93 -2.55
CA THR A 145 -2.54 23.62 -2.91
C THR A 145 -1.60 23.84 -1.72
N ASP A 146 -1.72 24.96 -1.01
CA ASP A 146 -0.84 25.28 0.13
C ASP A 146 -1.02 24.27 1.28
N GLN A 147 -2.26 23.87 1.58
CA GLN A 147 -2.54 22.80 2.52
C GLN A 147 -1.95 21.46 2.05
N THR A 148 -2.08 21.15 0.76
CA THR A 148 -1.55 19.90 0.18
C THR A 148 -0.03 19.84 0.30
N GLU A 149 0.69 20.95 0.09
CA GLU A 149 2.15 20.99 0.28
C GLU A 149 2.57 20.64 1.71
N LEU A 150 1.77 21.02 2.72
CA LEU A 150 2.04 20.62 4.10
C LEU A 150 1.92 19.10 4.31
N LEU A 151 1.07 18.41 3.55
CA LEU A 151 0.83 16.96 3.69
C LEU A 151 1.77 16.08 2.86
N LYS A 152 2.64 16.67 2.04
CA LYS A 152 3.68 15.92 1.31
C LYS A 152 4.80 15.41 2.23
N ARG A 153 4.94 16.03 3.40
CA ARG A 153 5.84 15.58 4.45
C ARG A 153 5.07 14.70 5.44
N LYS A 154 5.73 13.64 5.90
CA LYS A 154 5.20 12.84 7.01
C LYS A 154 5.08 13.71 8.27
N GLY A 155 3.88 13.75 8.85
CA GLY A 155 3.64 14.45 10.11
C GLY A 155 4.26 13.75 11.32
N VAL A 156 4.06 14.34 12.50
CA VAL A 156 4.46 13.76 13.79
C VAL A 156 3.24 13.54 14.66
N PHE A 157 3.18 12.42 15.38
CA PHE A 157 2.04 12.12 16.23
C PHE A 157 2.47 11.85 17.69
N PRO A 158 1.79 12.45 18.70
CA PRO A 158 2.15 12.35 20.11
C PRO A 158 1.81 10.98 20.75
N TYR A 159 2.33 9.87 20.24
CA TYR A 159 1.96 8.51 20.72
C TYR A 159 2.04 8.34 22.24
N ASP A 160 3.13 8.78 22.87
CA ASP A 160 3.33 8.66 24.32
C ASP A 160 2.38 9.52 25.16
N TYR A 161 1.86 10.61 24.58
CA TYR A 161 0.88 11.48 25.23
C TYR A 161 -0.51 10.86 25.22
N ILE A 162 -0.86 10.12 24.15
CA ILE A 162 -2.16 9.45 23.99
C ILE A 162 -2.22 8.20 24.90
N SER A 163 -2.47 8.45 26.18
CA SER A 163 -2.61 7.42 27.22
C SER A 163 -4.03 6.87 27.35
N CYS A 164 -5.04 7.61 26.86
CA CYS A 164 -6.43 7.19 26.84
C CYS A 164 -7.22 7.92 25.74
N PHE A 165 -8.42 7.44 25.42
CA PHE A 165 -9.28 8.06 24.39
C PHE A 165 -9.67 9.50 24.70
N ASP A 166 -9.75 9.90 25.97
CA ASP A 166 -10.08 11.29 26.31
C ASP A 166 -8.98 12.28 25.88
N LYS A 167 -7.73 11.82 25.77
CA LYS A 167 -6.64 12.63 25.21
C LYS A 167 -6.88 13.05 23.76
N LEU A 168 -7.63 12.27 22.99
CA LEU A 168 -7.97 12.63 21.62
C LEU A 168 -8.89 13.87 21.53
N LYS A 169 -9.57 14.23 22.61
CA LYS A 169 -10.42 15.44 22.66
C LYS A 169 -9.65 16.69 23.05
N GLU A 170 -8.38 16.55 23.44
CA GLU A 170 -7.53 17.67 23.83
C GLU A 170 -6.92 18.37 22.61
N THR A 171 -6.39 19.56 22.83
CA THR A 171 -5.66 20.35 21.83
C THR A 171 -4.22 19.84 21.66
N LEU A 172 -3.47 20.44 20.73
CA LEU A 172 -2.06 20.10 20.48
C LEU A 172 -1.24 20.30 21.77
N PRO A 173 -0.55 19.26 22.29
CA PRO A 173 0.26 19.35 23.49
C PRO A 173 1.44 20.30 23.29
N THR A 174 2.00 20.81 24.40
CA THR A 174 3.23 21.61 24.29
C THR A 174 4.41 20.74 23.87
N LYS A 175 5.46 21.38 23.34
CA LYS A 175 6.67 20.69 22.87
C LYS A 175 7.30 19.79 23.96
N GLU A 176 7.25 20.21 25.21
CA GLU A 176 7.81 19.48 26.36
C GLU A 176 7.03 18.19 26.65
N GLN A 177 5.73 18.16 26.32
CA GLN A 177 4.86 17.01 26.52
C GLN A 177 4.99 15.98 25.38
N LEU A 178 5.62 16.36 24.27
CA LEU A 178 5.91 15.54 23.09
C LEU A 178 7.24 14.77 23.22
N TYR A 179 7.53 14.26 24.42
CA TYR A 179 8.70 13.42 24.64
C TYR A 179 8.47 12.00 24.12
N ASN A 180 9.38 11.50 23.29
CA ASN A 180 9.32 10.15 22.76
C ASN A 180 10.15 9.22 23.65
N LYS A 181 9.47 8.31 24.34
CA LYS A 181 10.10 7.36 25.27
C LYS A 181 10.82 6.22 24.56
N LEU A 182 10.46 5.92 23.31
CA LEU A 182 11.08 4.83 22.55
C LEU A 182 12.52 5.15 22.15
N ASN A 183 12.79 6.43 21.86
CA ASN A 183 14.13 6.90 21.47
C ASN A 183 14.75 7.88 22.48
N ASP A 184 14.12 8.05 23.63
CA ASP A 184 14.57 8.91 24.74
C ASP A 184 14.89 10.34 24.30
N SER A 185 14.05 10.93 23.43
CA SER A 185 14.33 12.23 22.83
C SER A 185 13.10 13.15 22.76
N HIS A 186 13.36 14.45 22.75
CA HIS A 186 12.34 15.45 22.46
C HIS A 186 12.13 15.58 20.94
N ILE A 187 10.89 15.91 20.57
CA ILE A 187 10.58 16.38 19.21
C ILE A 187 11.49 17.54 18.81
N SER A 188 11.89 17.59 17.54
CA SER A 188 12.67 18.70 17.01
C SER A 188 11.84 20.00 16.97
N ASP A 189 12.51 21.16 16.94
CA ASP A 189 11.80 22.44 16.73
C ASP A 189 11.05 22.44 15.40
N ASP A 190 11.70 21.97 14.33
CA ASP A 190 11.14 21.94 12.98
C ASP A 190 9.88 21.06 12.89
N ASP A 191 9.90 19.87 13.48
CA ASP A 191 8.74 18.98 13.51
C ASP A 191 7.58 19.58 14.31
N TYR A 192 7.88 20.27 15.42
CA TYR A 192 6.84 20.90 16.24
C TYR A 192 6.23 22.13 15.56
N GLU A 193 7.05 22.95 14.91
CA GLU A 193 6.55 24.06 14.07
C GLU A 193 5.70 23.54 12.91
N HIS A 194 6.13 22.45 12.26
CA HIS A 194 5.34 21.81 11.22
C HIS A 194 4.00 21.29 11.74
N ALA A 195 3.98 20.62 12.90
CA ALA A 195 2.75 20.15 13.53
C ALA A 195 1.78 21.32 13.82
N LYS A 196 2.30 22.45 14.33
CA LYS A 196 1.49 23.67 14.53
C LYS A 196 0.98 24.26 13.21
N ALA A 197 1.80 24.29 12.17
CA ALA A 197 1.40 24.79 10.85
C ALA A 197 0.26 23.94 10.26
N VAL A 198 0.36 22.61 10.33
CA VAL A 198 -0.72 21.69 9.93
C VAL A 198 -1.96 21.92 10.81
N TRP A 199 -1.79 21.98 12.13
CA TRP A 199 -2.91 22.21 13.04
C TRP A 199 -3.69 23.48 12.70
N GLN A 200 -2.99 24.58 12.41
CA GLN A 200 -3.59 25.86 12.05
C GLN A 200 -4.18 25.86 10.65
N ALA A 201 -3.45 25.34 9.65
CA ALA A 201 -3.87 25.38 8.25
C ALA A 201 -5.13 24.56 7.97
N PHE A 202 -5.42 23.56 8.80
CA PHE A 202 -6.58 22.67 8.66
C PHE A 202 -7.66 22.94 9.71
N ASP A 203 -7.57 24.05 10.45
CA ASP A 203 -8.52 24.45 11.50
C ASP A 203 -8.81 23.35 12.53
N ILE A 204 -7.81 22.53 12.83
CA ILE A 204 -7.94 21.37 13.72
C ILE A 204 -8.19 21.84 15.15
N GLN A 205 -9.12 21.19 15.83
CA GLN A 205 -9.49 21.51 17.21
C GLN A 205 -9.07 20.43 18.20
N THR A 206 -8.98 19.19 17.74
CA THR A 206 -8.73 18.03 18.61
C THR A 206 -7.63 17.11 18.07
N LEU A 207 -6.95 16.42 18.98
CA LEU A 207 -5.97 15.40 18.64
C LEU A 207 -6.56 14.23 17.84
N GLY A 208 -7.87 13.98 17.96
CA GLY A 208 -8.59 13.01 17.14
C GLY A 208 -8.63 13.42 15.67
N GLU A 209 -9.04 14.65 15.38
CA GLU A 209 -9.02 15.20 14.01
C GLU A 209 -7.59 15.21 13.44
N TYR A 210 -6.61 15.59 14.27
CA TYR A 210 -5.19 15.53 13.88
C TYR A 210 -4.74 14.10 13.58
N SER A 211 -5.18 13.12 14.38
CA SER A 211 -4.91 11.70 14.15
C SER A 211 -5.48 11.21 12.82
N ASP A 212 -6.71 11.59 12.48
CA ASP A 212 -7.35 11.17 11.23
C ASP A 212 -6.60 11.72 10.02
N LEU A 213 -6.21 13.00 10.05
CA LEU A 213 -5.39 13.62 9.01
C LEU A 213 -4.01 12.97 8.92
N TYR A 214 -3.34 12.77 10.06
CA TYR A 214 -2.05 12.09 10.14
C TYR A 214 -2.08 10.69 9.52
N LEU A 215 -3.10 9.89 9.86
CA LEU A 215 -3.26 8.53 9.33
C LEU A 215 -3.57 8.54 7.84
N LYS A 216 -4.43 9.44 7.35
CA LYS A 216 -4.70 9.60 5.91
C LYS A 216 -3.39 9.93 5.17
N THR A 217 -2.59 10.85 5.69
CA THR A 217 -1.28 11.21 5.14
C THR A 217 -0.33 10.03 5.08
N ASP A 218 -0.16 9.29 6.18
CA ASP A 218 0.72 8.12 6.22
C ASP A 218 0.32 7.05 5.19
N VAL A 219 -0.98 6.81 5.02
CA VAL A 219 -1.50 5.82 4.05
C VAL A 219 -1.25 6.28 2.61
N LEU A 220 -1.50 7.56 2.30
CA LEU A 220 -1.31 8.08 0.94
C LEU A 220 0.16 8.16 0.56
N LEU A 221 1.03 8.59 1.48
CA LEU A 221 2.48 8.57 1.25
C LEU A 221 2.99 7.14 1.03
N LEU A 222 2.49 6.16 1.79
CA LEU A 222 2.85 4.76 1.59
C LEU A 222 2.37 4.24 0.22
N ALA A 223 1.20 4.68 -0.25
CA ALA A 223 0.70 4.32 -1.57
C ALA A 223 1.63 4.84 -2.67
N ASP A 224 2.01 6.11 -2.66
CA ASP A 224 2.95 6.68 -3.64
C ASP A 224 4.31 5.97 -3.59
N VAL A 225 4.87 5.76 -2.39
CA VAL A 225 6.15 5.07 -2.20
C VAL A 225 6.11 3.65 -2.78
N PHE A 226 5.06 2.89 -2.49
CA PHE A 226 4.99 1.49 -2.92
C PHE A 226 4.62 1.36 -4.40
N GLU A 227 3.78 2.22 -4.96
CA GLU A 227 3.50 2.23 -6.40
C GLU A 227 4.75 2.62 -7.20
N ASN A 228 5.51 3.64 -6.76
CA ASN A 228 6.79 3.96 -7.40
C ASN A 228 7.78 2.77 -7.34
N PHE A 229 7.84 2.06 -6.21
CA PHE A 229 8.64 0.85 -6.10
C PHE A 229 8.18 -0.25 -7.06
N ARG A 230 6.86 -0.45 -7.22
CA ARG A 230 6.29 -1.41 -8.18
C ARG A 230 6.67 -1.06 -9.61
N ASP A 231 6.53 0.20 -10.01
CA ASP A 231 6.89 0.67 -11.35
C ASP A 231 8.37 0.42 -11.64
N ASN A 232 9.25 0.78 -10.71
CA ASN A 232 10.70 0.55 -10.85
C ASN A 232 11.05 -0.95 -10.95
N CYS A 233 10.39 -1.81 -10.15
CA CYS A 233 10.61 -3.26 -10.22
C CYS A 233 10.08 -3.87 -11.53
N LEU A 234 8.94 -3.40 -12.02
CA LEU A 234 8.38 -3.82 -13.30
C LEU A 234 9.31 -3.42 -14.46
N GLU A 235 9.83 -2.20 -14.45
CA GLU A 235 10.77 -1.73 -15.47
C GLU A 235 12.11 -2.50 -15.44
N ALA A 236 12.67 -2.69 -14.25
CA ALA A 236 14.00 -3.29 -14.11
C ALA A 236 13.99 -4.82 -14.23
N TYR A 237 12.91 -5.49 -13.79
CA TYR A 237 12.89 -6.94 -13.61
C TYR A 237 11.69 -7.65 -14.27
N ASP A 238 10.69 -6.92 -14.79
CA ASP A 238 9.39 -7.47 -15.24
C ASP A 238 8.64 -8.20 -14.10
N LEU A 239 8.85 -7.75 -12.86
CA LEU A 239 8.27 -8.33 -11.65
C LEU A 239 7.48 -7.29 -10.86
N ASP A 240 6.28 -7.67 -10.41
CA ASP A 240 5.46 -6.85 -9.52
C ASP A 240 5.66 -7.27 -8.05
N PRO A 241 6.30 -6.44 -7.21
CA PRO A 241 6.58 -6.77 -5.81
C PRO A 241 5.31 -7.01 -4.97
N ALA A 242 4.13 -6.53 -5.41
CA ALA A 242 2.85 -6.80 -4.74
C ALA A 242 2.44 -8.28 -4.77
N HIS A 243 3.11 -9.11 -5.59
CA HIS A 243 2.89 -10.57 -5.64
C HIS A 243 3.82 -11.37 -4.73
N TYR A 244 4.76 -10.71 -4.06
CA TYR A 244 5.79 -11.33 -3.23
C TYR A 244 5.66 -10.93 -1.76
N TYR A 245 6.47 -11.56 -0.90
CA TYR A 245 6.48 -11.29 0.54
C TYR A 245 7.69 -10.48 1.01
N THR A 246 8.80 -10.51 0.25
CA THR A 246 10.07 -9.84 0.55
C THR A 246 10.80 -9.49 -0.73
N SER A 247 11.77 -8.57 -0.66
CA SER A 247 12.69 -8.31 -1.77
C SER A 247 13.43 -9.56 -2.23
N SER A 248 13.86 -10.41 -1.29
CA SER A 248 14.54 -11.69 -1.60
C SER A 248 13.64 -12.77 -2.20
N SER A 249 12.31 -12.57 -2.18
CA SER A 249 11.35 -13.46 -2.83
C SER A 249 10.99 -12.98 -4.24
N CYS A 250 11.29 -11.73 -4.56
CA CYS A 250 11.07 -11.10 -5.87
C CYS A 250 12.09 -11.67 -6.86
#